data_AF-A0A399NDB1-F1
#
_entry.id   AF-A0A399NDB1-F1
#
_cell.length_a   1.000
_cell.length_b   1.000
_cell.length_c   1.000
_cell.angle_alpha   90.00
_cell.angle_beta   90.00
_cell.angle_gamma   90.00
#
_symmetry.space_group_name_H-M   'P 1'
#
loop_
_entity.id
_entity.type
_entity.pdbx_description
1 polymer ?
#
loop_
_entity_poly.entity_id
_entity_poly.type
_entity_poly.pdbx_seq_one_letter_code
_entity_poly.pdbx_strand_id
1 'polypeptide(L)'
;GAAADAAARAARAAPAAPGAAAVDDDVADVLGRLEATLAAQEAELRRQRDAVRRLRARGSRLGLLSDLVARRLEGLPEGSLRQADLDALLVMERSLGTLVAALNATRYIAVATLPGLREASDRVDAAEEALDDTVSVDDPRVAEVAAERRAFEEALQAAIEGSDLPQQDEELVAAWDELHPDGDGDEDDARGGSGRPARSLSTMDAFAKMPYDFSPARLRSMELAMDFVVWGPPAR
;
A
#
# COMPACT_ATOMS: atom_id res chain seq x y z
N GLY A 1 33.45 -82.04 31.54
CA GLY A 1 32.84 -80.94 30.76
C GLY A 1 31.96 -80.17 31.72
N ALA A 2 32.41 -79.00 32.19
CA ALA A 2 32.37 -77.71 31.49
C ALA A 2 30.89 -77.27 31.34
N ALA A 3 30.32 -76.50 32.26
CA ALA A 3 30.58 -75.08 32.54
C ALA A 3 30.29 -74.18 31.32
N ALA A 4 29.00 -74.02 31.02
CA ALA A 4 28.36 -72.94 30.27
C ALA A 4 26.86 -73.23 30.43
N ASP A 5 26.07 -72.49 31.21
CA ASP A 5 25.54 -71.22 30.75
C ASP A 5 25.05 -70.43 31.96
N ALA A 6 25.91 -69.54 32.47
CA ALA A 6 25.55 -68.53 33.46
C ALA A 6 25.93 -67.18 32.85
N ALA A 7 25.01 -66.21 32.95
CA ALA A 7 25.11 -64.81 32.52
C ALA A 7 24.56 -64.46 31.11
N ALA A 8 23.27 -64.69 30.89
CA ALA A 8 22.50 -63.93 29.89
C ALA A 8 21.85 -62.69 30.53
N ARG A 9 22.70 -61.66 30.70
CA ARG A 9 22.40 -60.21 30.63
C ARG A 9 21.02 -59.74 31.12
N ALA A 10 21.01 -59.25 32.36
CA ALA A 10 20.15 -58.16 32.75
C ALA A 10 20.53 -56.90 31.96
N ALA A 11 19.78 -56.60 30.90
CA ALA A 11 19.73 -55.28 30.29
C ALA A 11 18.29 -54.77 30.43
N ARG A 12 18.04 -54.02 31.50
CA ARG A 12 16.92 -53.08 31.57
C ARG A 12 17.07 -52.14 30.36
N ALA A 13 16.33 -52.41 29.29
CA ALA A 13 16.06 -51.38 28.29
C ALA A 13 15.08 -50.41 28.94
N ALA A 14 15.59 -49.26 29.36
CA ALA A 14 14.76 -48.14 29.77
C ALA A 14 13.81 -47.78 28.61
N PRO A 15 12.55 -47.40 28.88
CA PRO A 15 11.71 -46.82 27.85
C PRO A 15 12.43 -45.55 27.34
N ALA A 16 12.75 -45.53 26.05
CA ALA A 16 13.22 -44.32 25.37
C ALA A 16 12.18 -43.22 25.61
N ALA A 17 12.60 -42.13 26.24
CA ALA A 17 11.74 -41.00 26.52
C ALA A 17 11.22 -40.43 25.19
N PRO A 18 9.91 -40.41 24.94
CA PRO A 18 9.35 -39.63 23.84
C PRO A 18 9.41 -38.17 24.27
N GLY A 19 10.50 -37.47 23.95
CA GLY A 19 10.66 -36.09 24.40
C GLY A 19 11.92 -35.35 23.96
N ALA A 20 12.89 -36.00 23.31
CA ALA A 20 14.07 -35.31 22.78
C ALA A 20 13.83 -34.79 21.36
N ALA A 21 13.41 -35.66 20.44
CA ALA A 21 13.17 -35.26 19.03
C ALA A 21 12.04 -34.22 18.87
N ALA A 22 10.96 -34.33 19.66
CA ALA A 22 9.86 -33.36 19.62
C ALA A 22 10.21 -31.99 20.25
N VAL A 23 11.22 -31.94 21.13
CA VAL A 23 11.72 -30.68 21.71
C VAL A 23 12.79 -30.07 20.81
N ASP A 24 13.61 -30.89 20.15
CA ASP A 24 14.59 -30.42 19.15
C ASP A 24 13.90 -29.85 17.90
N ASP A 25 12.79 -30.45 17.44
CA ASP A 25 11.95 -29.89 16.36
C ASP A 25 11.32 -28.54 16.77
N ASP A 26 10.84 -28.40 18.02
CA ASP A 26 10.30 -27.12 18.53
C ASP A 26 11.39 -26.04 18.64
N VAL A 27 12.62 -26.41 19.02
CA VAL A 27 13.77 -25.49 19.04
C VAL A 27 14.15 -25.07 17.63
N ALA A 28 14.18 -25.99 16.65
CA ALA A 28 14.47 -25.68 15.26
C ALA A 28 13.42 -24.72 14.67
N ASP A 29 12.13 -24.93 14.96
CA ASP A 29 11.04 -24.06 14.52
C ASP A 29 11.09 -22.67 15.18
N VAL A 30 11.49 -22.58 16.45
CA VAL A 30 11.71 -21.30 17.14
C VAL A 30 12.90 -20.55 16.54
N LEU A 31 14.02 -21.23 16.28
CA LEU A 31 15.20 -20.63 15.67
C LEU A 31 14.92 -20.16 14.24
N GLY A 32 14.23 -20.95 13.41
CA GLY A 32 13.83 -20.56 12.06
C GLY A 32 12.94 -19.31 12.05
N ARG A 33 11.98 -19.22 12.97
CA ARG A 33 11.16 -17.99 13.13
C ARG A 33 11.99 -16.79 13.58
N LEU A 34 12.98 -17.00 14.46
CA LEU A 34 13.85 -15.94 14.94
C LEU A 34 14.78 -15.44 13.82
N GLU A 35 15.33 -16.34 13.00
CA GLU A 35 16.11 -15.99 11.81
C GLU A 35 15.28 -15.21 10.79
N ALA A 36 14.05 -15.65 10.51
CA ALA A 36 13.13 -14.91 9.64
C ALA A 36 12.80 -13.51 10.19
N THR A 37 12.57 -13.40 11.50
CA THR A 37 12.30 -12.11 12.16
C THR A 37 13.52 -11.19 12.10
N LEU A 38 14.73 -11.71 12.32
CA LEU A 38 15.97 -10.93 12.20
C LEU A 38 16.20 -10.47 10.76
N ALA A 39 15.98 -11.33 9.77
CA ALA A 39 16.09 -10.97 8.36
C ALA A 39 15.12 -9.83 8.00
N ALA A 40 13.87 -9.91 8.46
CA ALA A 40 12.87 -8.85 8.27
C ALA A 40 13.28 -7.53 8.95
N GLN A 41 13.82 -7.58 10.17
CA GLN A 41 14.32 -6.40 10.89
C GLN A 41 15.52 -5.76 10.18
N GLU A 42 16.46 -6.57 9.66
CA GLU A 42 17.59 -6.04 8.91
C GLU A 42 17.14 -5.38 7.60
N ALA A 43 16.18 -5.99 6.88
CA ALA A 43 15.59 -5.41 5.69
C ALA A 43 14.95 -4.05 6.00
N GLU A 44 14.20 -3.95 7.11
CA GLU A 44 13.59 -2.70 7.56
C GLU A 44 14.64 -1.64 7.93
N LEU A 45 15.69 -2.00 8.66
CA LEU A 45 16.78 -1.08 8.99
C LEU A 45 17.52 -0.58 7.74
N ARG A 46 17.70 -1.44 6.73
CA ARG A 46 18.26 -1.03 5.43
C ARG A 46 17.34 0.00 4.75
N ARG A 47 16.04 -0.28 4.66
CA ARG A 47 15.03 0.65 4.11
C ARG A 47 15.04 2.00 4.82
N GLN A 48 15.06 2.00 6.16
CA GLN A 48 15.11 3.24 6.95
C GLN A 48 16.38 4.06 6.69
N ARG A 49 17.54 3.41 6.62
CA ARG A 49 18.81 4.09 6.29
C ARG A 49 18.77 4.68 4.89
N ASP A 50 18.17 4.00 3.94
CA ASP A 50 18.03 4.46 2.57
C ASP A 50 17.10 5.67 2.49
N ALA A 51 15.95 5.61 3.17
CA ALA A 51 15.04 6.74 3.31
C ALA A 51 15.74 7.95 3.95
N VAL A 52 16.55 7.76 5.01
CA VAL A 52 17.32 8.85 5.62
C VAL A 52 18.37 9.43 4.66
N ARG A 53 19.06 8.59 3.88
CA ARG A 53 20.00 9.05 2.85
C ARG A 53 19.28 9.90 1.79
N ARG A 54 18.13 9.44 1.31
CA ARG A 54 17.29 10.16 0.35
C ARG A 54 16.75 11.45 0.91
N LEU A 55 16.26 11.46 2.15
CA LEU A 55 15.76 12.65 2.82
C LEU A 55 16.85 13.72 2.94
N ARG A 56 18.08 13.33 3.25
CA ARG A 56 19.23 14.24 3.26
C ARG A 56 19.59 14.76 1.86
N ALA A 57 19.45 13.94 0.83
CA ALA A 57 19.76 14.32 -0.54
C ALA A 57 18.69 15.23 -1.18
N ARG A 58 17.41 14.91 -0.95
CA ARG A 58 16.25 15.57 -1.60
C ARG A 58 15.61 16.66 -0.73
N GLY A 59 15.91 16.71 0.57
CA GLY A 59 15.50 17.78 1.48
C GLY A 59 13.99 17.93 1.73
N SER A 60 13.14 17.01 1.24
CA SER A 60 11.69 17.13 1.25
C SER A 60 10.98 15.78 1.50
N ARG A 61 9.65 15.81 1.70
CA ARG A 61 8.80 14.60 1.84
C ARG A 61 8.97 13.62 0.66
N LEU A 62 9.37 14.10 -0.52
CA LEU A 62 9.72 13.26 -1.67
C LEU A 62 10.81 12.23 -1.31
N GLY A 63 11.72 12.57 -0.39
CA GLY A 63 12.76 11.66 0.08
C GLY A 63 12.26 10.49 0.93
N LEU A 64 11.01 10.53 1.40
CA LEU A 64 10.38 9.45 2.17
C LEU A 64 9.75 8.39 1.26
N LEU A 65 9.44 8.72 0.02
CA LEU A 65 8.93 7.77 -0.98
C LEU A 65 10.06 6.81 -1.41
N SER A 66 9.68 5.67 -1.97
CA SER A 66 10.59 4.77 -2.66
C SER A 66 11.32 5.48 -3.82
N ASP A 67 12.46 4.95 -4.23
CA ASP A 67 13.19 5.50 -5.38
C ASP A 67 12.43 5.36 -6.70
N LEU A 68 11.49 4.41 -6.82
CA LEU A 68 10.63 4.29 -8.00
C LEU A 68 9.66 5.47 -8.08
N VAL A 69 8.90 5.69 -7.01
CA VAL A 69 7.90 6.78 -6.94
C VAL A 69 8.60 8.14 -7.00
N ALA A 70 9.71 8.31 -6.26
CA ALA A 70 10.46 9.56 -6.25
C ALA A 70 10.99 9.91 -7.66
N ARG A 71 11.59 8.96 -8.38
CA ARG A 71 12.06 9.19 -9.77
C ARG A 71 10.93 9.53 -10.73
N ARG A 72 9.75 8.94 -10.53
CA ARG A 72 8.58 9.25 -11.37
C ARG A 72 8.11 10.70 -11.20
N LEU A 73 8.29 11.27 -10.01
CA LEU A 73 7.95 12.66 -9.70
C LEU A 73 9.12 13.64 -9.92
N GLU A 74 10.32 13.13 -10.22
CA GLU A 74 11.49 13.98 -10.49
C GLU A 74 11.28 14.76 -11.80
N GLY A 75 11.73 16.02 -11.83
CA GLY A 75 11.60 16.90 -12.99
C GLY A 75 10.28 17.68 -13.07
N LEU A 76 9.32 17.41 -12.17
CA LEU A 76 8.16 18.29 -12.01
C LEU A 76 8.61 19.70 -11.54
N PRO A 77 7.92 20.78 -11.98
CA PRO A 77 8.22 22.11 -11.51
C PRO A 77 8.14 22.21 -9.98
N GLU A 78 9.03 22.99 -9.38
CA GLU A 78 9.06 23.18 -7.93
C GLU A 78 7.74 23.79 -7.45
N GLY A 79 7.14 23.20 -6.43
CA GLY A 79 5.85 23.63 -5.88
C GLY A 79 4.60 23.09 -6.60
N SER A 80 4.75 22.30 -7.68
CA SER A 80 3.58 21.70 -8.36
C SER A 80 2.87 20.65 -7.51
N LEU A 81 3.61 19.86 -6.73
CA LEU A 81 3.03 18.86 -5.83
C LEU A 81 2.68 19.50 -4.49
N ARG A 82 1.45 19.26 -4.03
CA ARG A 82 1.01 19.65 -2.68
C ARG A 82 1.58 18.69 -1.65
N GLN A 83 1.61 19.13 -0.40
CA GLN A 83 1.99 18.23 0.70
C GLN A 83 1.01 17.06 0.84
N ALA A 84 -0.30 17.33 0.66
CA ALA A 84 -1.34 16.31 0.69
C ALA A 84 -1.15 15.23 -0.39
N ASP A 85 -0.68 15.62 -1.58
CA ASP A 85 -0.39 14.69 -2.69
C ASP A 85 0.73 13.70 -2.30
N LEU A 86 1.80 14.24 -1.72
CA LEU A 86 2.93 13.43 -1.23
C LEU A 86 2.54 12.54 -0.05
N ASP A 87 1.72 13.06 0.87
CA ASP A 87 1.23 12.30 2.02
C ASP A 87 0.28 11.16 1.55
N ALA A 88 -0.58 11.40 0.56
CA ALA A 88 -1.44 10.37 -0.04
C ALA A 88 -0.64 9.27 -0.72
N LEU A 89 0.39 9.62 -1.51
CA LEU A 89 1.30 8.65 -2.12
C LEU A 89 2.08 7.85 -1.07
N LEU A 90 2.52 8.47 0.03
CA LEU A 90 3.21 7.76 1.13
C LEU A 90 2.30 6.73 1.80
N VAL A 91 1.04 7.10 2.06
CA VAL A 91 0.05 6.18 2.64
C VAL A 91 -0.24 5.03 1.66
N MET A 92 -0.43 5.35 0.38
CA MET A 92 -0.66 4.36 -0.66
C MET A 92 0.51 3.38 -0.81
N GLU A 93 1.74 3.88 -0.90
CA GLU A 93 2.95 3.05 -1.03
C GLU A 93 3.06 2.05 0.12
N ARG A 94 2.78 2.49 1.35
CA ARG A 94 2.85 1.65 2.56
C ARG A 94 1.70 0.65 2.67
N SER A 95 0.56 0.94 2.06
CA SER A 95 -0.66 0.14 2.25
C SER A 95 -0.94 -0.81 1.08
N LEU A 96 -0.56 -0.40 -0.13
CA LEU A 96 -0.87 -1.07 -1.40
C LEU A 96 0.39 -1.39 -2.22
N GLY A 97 1.57 -0.98 -1.76
CA GLY A 97 2.85 -1.30 -2.39
C GLY A 97 3.39 -0.23 -3.34
N THR A 98 4.66 -0.42 -3.72
CA THR A 98 5.46 0.57 -4.47
C THR A 98 4.96 0.79 -5.89
N LEU A 99 4.66 -0.28 -6.63
CA LEU A 99 4.19 -0.16 -8.01
C LEU A 99 2.84 0.57 -8.09
N VAL A 100 1.90 0.26 -7.19
CA VAL A 100 0.59 0.91 -7.14
C VAL A 100 0.74 2.41 -6.88
N ALA A 101 1.58 2.80 -5.92
CA ALA A 101 1.84 4.22 -5.66
C ALA A 101 2.51 4.92 -6.85
N ALA A 102 3.42 4.24 -7.56
CA ALA A 102 4.08 4.81 -8.73
C ALA A 102 3.10 5.01 -9.89
N LEU A 103 2.23 4.05 -10.17
CA LEU A 103 1.14 4.23 -11.15
C LEU A 103 0.17 5.34 -10.74
N ASN A 104 -0.15 5.44 -9.45
CA ASN A 104 -1.00 6.51 -8.95
C ASN A 104 -0.35 7.90 -9.06
N ALA A 105 0.99 7.98 -9.10
CA ALA A 105 1.74 9.21 -9.33
C ALA A 105 1.32 9.91 -10.64
N THR A 106 0.86 9.16 -11.65
CA THR A 106 0.37 9.67 -12.94
C THR A 106 -0.69 10.74 -12.77
N ARG A 107 -1.63 10.58 -11.83
CA ARG A 107 -2.64 11.59 -11.52
C ARG A 107 -2.02 12.92 -11.12
N TYR A 108 -1.06 12.88 -10.21
CA TYR A 108 -0.44 14.10 -9.68
C TYR A 108 0.47 14.76 -10.72
N ILE A 109 1.14 13.95 -11.56
CA ILE A 109 1.86 14.44 -12.73
C ILE A 109 0.89 15.16 -13.67
N ALA A 110 -0.23 14.53 -14.03
CA ALA A 110 -1.22 15.12 -14.92
C ALA A 110 -1.74 16.46 -14.40
N VAL A 111 -2.14 16.53 -13.12
CA VAL A 111 -2.60 17.78 -12.48
C VAL A 111 -1.50 18.84 -12.47
N ALA A 112 -0.23 18.43 -12.33
CA ALA A 112 0.91 19.34 -12.30
C ALA A 112 1.34 19.86 -13.67
N THR A 113 1.10 19.11 -14.75
CA THR A 113 1.69 19.39 -16.07
C THR A 113 0.67 19.66 -17.17
N LEU A 114 -0.55 19.13 -17.07
CA LEU A 114 -1.56 19.28 -18.12
C LEU A 114 -2.41 20.54 -17.91
N PRO A 115 -2.77 21.26 -18.99
CA PRO A 115 -3.43 22.57 -18.89
C PRO A 115 -4.77 22.53 -18.14
N GLY A 116 -4.98 23.51 -17.25
CA GLY A 116 -6.26 23.75 -16.58
C GLY A 116 -6.63 22.75 -15.47
N LEU A 117 -5.97 21.59 -15.37
CA LEU A 117 -6.27 20.58 -14.35
C LEU A 117 -5.95 21.07 -12.94
N ARG A 118 -4.88 21.86 -12.77
CA ARG A 118 -4.54 22.40 -11.45
C ARG A 118 -5.63 23.31 -10.89
N GLU A 119 -6.04 24.29 -11.68
CA GLU A 119 -7.10 25.24 -11.30
C GLU A 119 -8.45 24.53 -11.08
N ALA A 120 -8.75 23.51 -11.90
CA ALA A 120 -9.93 22.70 -11.73
C ALA A 120 -9.89 21.89 -10.43
N SER A 121 -8.76 21.27 -10.11
CA SER A 121 -8.55 20.56 -8.84
C SER A 121 -8.70 21.51 -7.65
N ASP A 122 -8.02 22.66 -7.68
CA ASP A 122 -8.09 23.67 -6.61
C ASP A 122 -9.55 24.12 -6.37
N ARG A 123 -10.33 24.31 -7.44
CA ARG A 123 -11.75 24.68 -7.35
C ARG A 123 -12.60 23.57 -6.70
N VAL A 124 -12.45 22.32 -7.14
CA VAL A 124 -13.23 21.20 -6.57
C VAL A 124 -12.86 20.99 -5.11
N ASP A 125 -11.58 21.05 -4.76
CA ASP A 125 -11.14 20.87 -3.38
C ASP A 125 -11.70 21.98 -2.48
N ALA A 126 -11.74 23.23 -2.95
CA ALA A 126 -12.36 24.34 -2.23
C ALA A 126 -13.89 24.16 -2.09
N ALA A 127 -14.56 23.63 -3.11
CA ALA A 127 -15.99 23.36 -3.07
C ALA A 127 -16.33 22.24 -2.06
N GLU A 128 -15.51 21.20 -1.98
CA GLU A 128 -15.64 20.14 -0.98
C GLU A 128 -15.33 20.63 0.43
N GLU A 129 -14.32 21.47 0.61
CA GLU A 129 -13.98 22.05 1.91
C GLU A 129 -15.10 22.98 2.44
N ALA A 130 -15.84 23.63 1.54
CA ALA A 130 -16.98 24.48 1.91
C ALA A 130 -18.20 23.68 2.42
N LEU A 131 -18.23 22.36 2.22
CA LEU A 131 -19.20 21.47 2.86
C LEU A 131 -18.72 21.18 4.29
N ASP A 132 -18.78 22.17 5.17
CA ASP A 132 -18.39 22.03 6.58
C ASP A 132 -19.49 21.37 7.44
N ASP A 133 -19.24 21.21 8.74
CA ASP A 133 -20.18 20.59 9.70
C ASP A 133 -21.52 21.32 9.86
N THR A 134 -21.65 22.53 9.32
CA THR A 134 -22.90 23.30 9.36
C THR A 134 -23.82 22.98 8.19
N VAL A 135 -23.31 22.32 7.14
CA VAL A 135 -24.07 21.97 5.94
C VAL A 135 -24.82 20.65 6.17
N SER A 136 -26.12 20.65 5.86
CA SER A 136 -26.94 19.44 5.92
C SER A 136 -26.53 18.45 4.82
N VAL A 137 -26.57 17.16 5.12
CA VAL A 137 -26.30 16.08 4.14
C VAL A 137 -27.27 16.10 2.94
N ASP A 138 -28.47 16.64 3.13
CA ASP A 138 -29.52 16.76 2.12
C ASP A 138 -29.52 18.15 1.44
N ASP A 139 -28.54 19.02 1.73
CA ASP A 139 -28.41 20.32 1.07
C ASP A 139 -28.13 20.11 -0.43
N PRO A 140 -28.81 20.82 -1.35
CA PRO A 140 -28.59 20.67 -2.79
C PRO A 140 -27.13 20.88 -3.21
N ARG A 141 -26.37 21.70 -2.47
CA ARG A 141 -24.94 21.92 -2.72
C ARG A 141 -24.12 20.64 -2.62
N VAL A 142 -24.52 19.67 -1.80
CA VAL A 142 -23.83 18.37 -1.69
C VAL A 142 -23.87 17.62 -3.03
N ALA A 143 -25.02 17.64 -3.72
CA ALA A 143 -25.16 17.01 -5.03
C ALA A 143 -24.42 17.78 -6.14
N GLU A 144 -24.39 19.11 -6.05
CA GLU A 144 -23.65 19.97 -6.99
C GLU A 144 -22.14 19.73 -6.89
N VAL A 145 -21.58 19.75 -5.68
CA VAL A 145 -20.15 19.48 -5.44
C VAL A 145 -19.77 18.06 -5.87
N ALA A 146 -20.64 17.06 -5.63
CA ALA A 146 -20.42 15.71 -6.12
C ALA A 146 -20.35 15.63 -7.66
N ALA A 147 -21.22 16.39 -8.35
CA ALA A 147 -21.20 16.48 -9.80
C ALA A 147 -19.95 17.20 -10.32
N GLU A 148 -19.50 18.26 -9.64
CA GLU A 148 -18.24 18.95 -9.97
C GLU A 148 -17.03 18.03 -9.80
N ARG A 149 -16.95 17.27 -8.70
CA ARG A 149 -15.91 16.27 -8.50
C ARG A 149 -15.92 15.26 -9.64
N ARG A 150 -17.08 14.72 -10.00
CA ARG A 150 -17.20 13.76 -11.11
C ARG A 150 -16.72 14.35 -12.43
N ALA A 151 -17.17 15.55 -12.78
CA ALA A 151 -16.76 16.21 -14.02
C ALA A 151 -15.24 16.46 -14.06
N PHE A 152 -14.62 16.77 -12.92
CA PHE A 152 -13.17 16.86 -12.81
C PHE A 152 -12.48 15.50 -13.01
N GLU A 153 -12.98 14.42 -12.40
CA GLU A 153 -12.42 13.07 -12.60
C GLU A 153 -12.48 12.64 -14.06
N GLU A 154 -13.60 12.89 -14.75
CA GLU A 154 -13.75 12.61 -16.18
C GLU A 154 -12.78 13.43 -17.03
N ALA A 155 -12.64 14.73 -16.74
CA ALA A 155 -11.72 15.61 -17.45
C ALA A 155 -10.25 15.22 -17.23
N LEU A 156 -9.89 14.84 -15.99
CA LEU A 156 -8.58 14.34 -15.63
C LEU A 156 -8.26 13.05 -16.38
N GLN A 157 -9.19 12.09 -16.39
CA GLN A 157 -9.01 10.82 -17.08
C GLN A 157 -8.84 11.04 -18.59
N ALA A 158 -9.70 11.84 -19.21
CA ALA A 158 -9.59 12.17 -20.63
C ALA A 158 -8.26 12.89 -20.97
N ALA A 159 -7.78 13.77 -20.08
CA ALA A 159 -6.50 14.44 -20.26
C ALA A 159 -5.30 13.48 -20.14
N ILE A 160 -5.36 12.53 -19.19
CA ILE A 160 -4.36 11.46 -19.06
C ILE A 160 -4.34 10.60 -20.32
N GLU A 161 -5.50 10.11 -20.78
CA GLU A 161 -5.62 9.29 -21.98
C GLU A 161 -5.12 9.99 -23.25
N GLY A 162 -5.30 11.31 -23.34
CA GLY A 162 -4.81 12.13 -24.44
C GLY A 162 -3.32 12.51 -24.36
N SER A 163 -2.61 12.10 -23.31
CA SER A 163 -1.19 12.40 -23.07
C SER A 163 -0.28 11.19 -23.33
N ASP A 164 1.02 11.34 -23.07
CA ASP A 164 2.00 10.26 -23.09
C ASP A 164 2.06 9.46 -21.78
N LEU A 165 1.34 9.90 -20.74
CA LEU A 165 1.35 9.27 -19.42
C LEU A 165 0.93 7.79 -19.42
N PRO A 166 -0.09 7.34 -20.19
CA PRO A 166 -0.44 5.92 -20.26
C PRO A 166 0.71 5.07 -20.79
N GLN A 167 1.43 5.55 -21.81
CA GLN A 167 2.61 4.85 -22.33
C GLN A 167 3.73 4.81 -21.28
N GLN A 168 3.95 5.91 -20.55
CA GLN A 168 4.93 5.94 -19.45
C GLN A 168 4.53 5.01 -18.28
N ASP A 169 3.24 4.76 -18.06
CA ASP A 169 2.76 3.76 -17.10
C ASP A 169 3.03 2.33 -17.59
N GLU A 170 2.79 2.03 -18.87
CA GLU A 170 3.11 0.73 -19.48
C GLU A 170 4.61 0.43 -19.43
N GLU A 171 5.45 1.42 -19.77
CA GLU A 171 6.91 1.31 -19.69
C GLU A 171 7.38 1.09 -18.24
N LEU A 172 6.73 1.73 -17.27
CA LEU A 172 7.01 1.54 -15.85
C LEU A 172 6.70 0.11 -15.39
N VAL A 173 5.54 -0.44 -15.78
CA VAL A 173 5.16 -1.82 -15.46
C VAL A 173 6.13 -2.80 -16.10
N ALA A 174 6.47 -2.62 -17.38
CA ALA A 174 7.42 -3.50 -18.06
C ALA A 174 8.81 -3.49 -17.39
N ALA A 175 9.31 -2.31 -17.00
CA ALA A 175 10.58 -2.19 -16.29
C ALA A 175 10.51 -2.80 -14.88
N TRP A 176 9.34 -2.71 -14.21
CA TRP A 176 9.13 -3.36 -12.93
C TRP A 176 9.17 -4.88 -13.05
N ASP A 177 8.47 -5.45 -14.03
CA ASP A 177 8.41 -6.89 -14.28
C ASP A 177 9.79 -7.46 -14.65
N GLU A 178 10.61 -6.73 -15.43
CA GLU A 178 11.99 -7.16 -15.75
C GLU A 178 12.88 -7.27 -14.50
N LEU A 179 12.64 -6.41 -13.50
CA LEU A 179 13.37 -6.41 -12.23
C LEU A 179 12.81 -7.41 -11.21
N HIS A 180 11.57 -7.89 -11.41
CA HIS A 180 10.88 -8.87 -10.56
C HIS A 180 10.32 -10.03 -11.42
N PRO A 181 11.19 -10.80 -12.12
CA PRO A 181 10.80 -11.74 -13.17
C PRO A 181 10.12 -13.02 -12.64
N ASP A 182 10.43 -13.39 -11.41
CA ASP A 182 9.59 -14.25 -10.61
C ASP A 182 8.71 -13.29 -9.83
N GLY A 183 7.38 -13.40 -9.96
CA GLY A 183 6.45 -12.61 -9.17
C GLY A 183 6.60 -12.96 -7.69
N ASP A 184 7.68 -12.48 -7.07
CA ASP A 184 7.97 -12.48 -5.65
C ASP A 184 6.82 -11.68 -5.03
N GLY A 185 5.69 -12.34 -4.81
CA GLY A 185 5.29 -12.84 -3.50
C GLY A 185 5.35 -11.87 -2.33
N ASP A 186 5.70 -10.60 -2.52
CA ASP A 186 5.65 -9.55 -1.51
C ASP A 186 4.20 -9.13 -1.19
N GLU A 187 3.21 -9.91 -1.63
CA GLU A 187 1.86 -9.89 -1.07
C GLU A 187 1.78 -10.61 0.30
N ASP A 188 2.81 -11.38 0.72
CA ASP A 188 2.77 -12.17 1.96
C ASP A 188 3.42 -11.49 3.19
N ASP A 189 4.10 -10.35 3.03
CA ASP A 189 4.69 -9.60 4.16
C ASP A 189 3.68 -8.77 4.98
N ALA A 190 2.39 -8.79 4.59
CA ALA A 190 1.29 -8.18 5.34
C ALA A 190 0.48 -9.17 6.20
N ARG A 191 0.80 -10.48 6.19
CA ARG A 191 0.04 -11.49 6.95
C ARG A 191 0.90 -12.21 7.97
N GLY A 192 1.27 -11.45 9.00
CA GLY A 192 1.85 -11.99 10.24
C GLY A 192 0.99 -13.12 10.81
N GLY A 193 1.63 -14.27 11.05
CA GLY A 193 0.98 -15.46 11.57
C GLY A 193 0.47 -15.32 13.01
N SER A 194 -0.71 -15.88 13.26
CA SER A 194 -1.04 -16.75 14.41
C SER A 194 -2.51 -17.13 14.34
N GLY A 195 -2.85 -18.30 14.87
CA GLY A 195 -4.10 -19.00 14.61
C GLY A 195 -5.41 -18.25 14.94
N ARG A 196 -6.45 -18.69 14.19
CA ARG A 196 -7.88 -18.40 14.27
C ARG A 196 -8.37 -17.31 13.30
N PRO A 197 -9.35 -17.61 12.41
CA PRO A 197 -9.88 -16.61 11.49
C PRO A 197 -10.82 -15.66 12.23
N ALA A 198 -10.25 -14.64 12.88
CA ALA A 198 -10.96 -13.38 12.98
C ALA A 198 -11.00 -12.82 11.55
N ARG A 199 -12.18 -12.39 11.08
CA ARG A 199 -12.34 -11.79 9.75
C ARG A 199 -11.42 -10.57 9.67
N SER A 200 -10.23 -10.71 9.08
CA SER A 200 -9.33 -9.61 8.82
C SER A 200 -10.03 -8.65 7.86
N LEU A 201 -10.26 -7.41 8.31
CA LEU A 201 -10.77 -6.35 7.45
C LEU A 201 -9.79 -6.14 6.30
N SER A 202 -10.31 -6.05 5.07
CA SER A 202 -9.49 -5.63 3.93
C SER A 202 -8.93 -4.23 4.20
N THR A 203 -7.77 -3.89 3.67
CA THR A 203 -7.22 -2.53 3.71
C THR A 203 -8.23 -1.51 3.18
N MET A 204 -8.99 -1.87 2.14
CA MET A 204 -10.12 -1.08 1.62
C MET A 204 -11.23 -0.87 2.67
N ASP A 205 -11.59 -1.92 3.42
CA ASP A 205 -12.59 -1.81 4.49
C ASP A 205 -12.06 -1.01 5.69
N ALA A 206 -10.74 -1.02 5.91
CA ALA A 206 -10.09 -0.20 6.92
C ALA A 206 -10.10 1.27 6.51
N PHE A 207 -9.79 1.59 5.25
CA PHE A 207 -9.91 2.96 4.71
C PHE A 207 -11.33 3.49 4.85
N ALA A 208 -12.36 2.70 4.55
CA ALA A 208 -13.76 3.11 4.74
C ALA A 208 -14.17 3.35 6.21
N LYS A 209 -13.36 2.87 7.18
CA LYS A 209 -13.63 2.98 8.62
C LYS A 209 -12.71 3.93 9.36
N MET A 210 -11.77 4.58 8.67
CA MET A 210 -10.94 5.61 9.28
C MET A 210 -11.82 6.81 9.67
N PRO A 211 -11.59 7.43 10.84
CA PRO A 211 -12.27 8.65 11.22
C PRO A 211 -11.73 9.79 10.37
N TYR A 212 -12.25 9.92 9.15
CA TYR A 212 -11.99 11.10 8.34
C TYR A 212 -12.44 12.33 9.12
N ASP A 213 -11.62 13.38 9.11
CA ASP A 213 -11.98 14.70 9.64
C ASP A 213 -12.89 15.45 8.64
N PHE A 214 -13.72 14.70 7.92
CA PHE A 214 -14.65 15.23 6.94
C PHE A 214 -16.01 15.40 7.58
N SER A 215 -16.67 16.51 7.25
CA SER A 215 -18.05 16.72 7.66
C SER A 215 -18.96 15.62 7.08
N PRO A 216 -20.13 15.38 7.69
CA PRO A 216 -21.12 14.48 7.12
C PRO A 216 -21.54 14.85 5.69
N ALA A 217 -21.64 16.15 5.39
CA ALA A 217 -22.00 16.63 4.05
C ALA A 217 -20.93 16.34 3.01
N ARG A 218 -19.65 16.49 3.38
CA ARG A 218 -18.52 16.15 2.50
C ARG A 218 -18.43 14.66 2.24
N LEU A 219 -18.60 13.83 3.28
CA LEU A 219 -18.67 12.37 3.12
C LEU A 219 -19.80 11.97 2.17
N ARG A 220 -20.98 12.58 2.32
CA ARG A 220 -22.11 12.32 1.43
C ARG A 220 -21.83 12.74 -0.02
N SER A 221 -21.16 13.87 -0.23
CA SER A 221 -20.73 14.32 -1.56
C SER A 221 -19.76 13.32 -2.19
N MET A 222 -18.79 12.81 -1.42
CA MET A 222 -17.84 11.80 -1.90
C MET A 222 -18.53 10.51 -2.31
N GLU A 223 -19.49 10.00 -1.51
CA GLU A 223 -20.29 8.82 -1.87
C GLU A 223 -21.02 9.01 -3.21
N LEU A 224 -21.68 10.16 -3.39
CA LEU A 224 -22.41 10.49 -4.62
C LEU A 224 -21.49 10.60 -5.85
N ALA A 225 -20.26 11.07 -5.65
CA ALA A 225 -19.25 11.11 -6.69
C ALA A 225 -18.76 9.69 -7.04
N MET A 226 -18.56 8.82 -6.04
CA MET A 226 -18.06 7.45 -6.18
C MET A 226 -19.08 6.45 -6.75
N ASP A 227 -20.38 6.62 -6.50
CA ASP A 227 -21.45 5.75 -7.02
C ASP A 227 -21.48 5.67 -8.57
N PHE A 228 -20.69 6.49 -9.27
CA PHE A 228 -20.46 6.42 -10.71
C PHE A 228 -19.30 5.48 -11.12
N VAL A 229 -18.23 5.40 -10.32
CA VAL A 229 -17.02 4.60 -10.64
C VAL A 229 -17.31 3.10 -10.62
N VAL A 230 -18.36 2.67 -9.90
CA VAL A 230 -18.74 1.25 -9.75
C VAL A 230 -19.81 0.80 -10.77
N TRP A 231 -20.35 1.69 -11.61
CA TRP A 231 -21.33 1.29 -12.63
C TRP A 231 -21.25 2.07 -13.95
N GLY A 232 -20.24 1.72 -14.75
CA GLY A 232 -20.25 1.93 -16.19
C GLY A 232 -19.75 0.65 -16.88
N PRO A 233 -20.60 -0.20 -17.47
CA PRO A 233 -20.10 -1.28 -18.30
C PRO A 233 -19.32 -0.69 -19.49
N PRO A 234 -18.24 -1.35 -19.94
CA PRO A 234 -17.45 -0.86 -21.07
C PRO A 234 -18.37 -0.68 -22.28
N ALA A 235 -18.36 0.52 -22.87
CA ALA A 235 -19.00 0.78 -24.14
C ALA A 235 -18.35 -0.14 -25.20
N ARG A 236 -19.19 -0.91 -25.89
CA ARG A 236 -18.80 -1.74 -27.04
C ARG A 236 -18.67 -0.90 -28.30
#